data_AF-A0AAV7XDL9-F1
#
_entry.id   AF-A0AAV7XDL9-F1
#
_cell.length_a   1.000
_cell.length_b   1.000
_cell.length_c   1.000
_cell.angle_alpha   90.00
_cell.angle_beta   90.00
_cell.angle_gamma   90.00
#
_symmetry.space_group_name_H-M   'P 1'
#
loop_
_entity.id
_entity.type
_entity.pdbx_description
1 polymer ?
#
loop_
_entity_poly.entity_id
_entity_poly.type
_entity_poly.pdbx_seq_one_letter_code
_entity_poly.pdbx_strand_id
1 'polypeptide(L)' 'MPSSPERVTMDATRVSDTLPPIHFEPQVAFLCSEGQSFHPQYMSDQGRWTTDPESKVSCLKDKVDVLTYCKKVSRLH' A
#
# COMPACT_ATOMS: atom_id res chain seq x y z
N MET A 1 -5.21 54.34 26.52
CA MET A 1 -6.16 53.22 26.40
C MET A 1 -5.83 52.44 25.14
N PRO A 2 -4.97 51.41 25.20
CA PRO A 2 -4.81 50.48 24.09
C PRO A 2 -5.76 49.29 24.26
N SER A 3 -6.43 48.96 23.16
CA SER A 3 -7.38 47.86 23.00
C SER A 3 -6.76 46.50 23.32
N SER A 4 -7.53 45.69 24.06
CA SER A 4 -7.22 44.31 24.44
C SER A 4 -6.97 43.43 23.20
N PRO A 5 -6.04 42.46 23.25
CA PRO A 5 -5.89 41.50 22.15
C PRO A 5 -7.03 40.48 22.23
N GLU A 6 -7.75 40.29 21.13
CA GLU A 6 -8.73 39.21 21.02
C GLU A 6 -8.00 37.87 21.07
N ARG A 7 -8.41 37.02 22.02
CA ARG A 7 -7.91 35.66 22.17
C ARG A 7 -8.37 34.87 20.94
N VAL A 8 -7.45 34.59 20.01
CA VAL A 8 -7.69 33.64 18.92
C VAL A 8 -7.93 32.27 19.55
N THR A 9 -9.20 31.89 19.68
CA THR A 9 -9.60 30.51 19.93
C THR A 9 -9.27 29.70 18.69
N MET A 10 -8.32 28.78 18.79
CA MET A 10 -8.14 27.73 17.80
C MET A 10 -9.37 26.82 17.86
N ASP A 11 -10.28 27.04 16.94
CA ASP A 11 -11.45 26.19 16.74
C ASP A 11 -10.97 24.83 16.22
N ALA A 12 -11.18 23.78 17.01
CA ALA A 12 -10.80 22.41 16.70
C ALA A 12 -11.76 21.77 15.69
N THR A 13 -12.16 22.51 14.66
CA THR A 13 -13.07 22.02 13.63
C THR A 13 -12.28 21.37 12.48
N ARG A 14 -12.23 20.03 12.58
CA ARG A 14 -12.22 19.05 11.48
C ARG A 14 -11.05 19.12 10.49
N VAL A 15 -9.90 18.57 10.91
CA VAL A 15 -8.90 18.01 9.99
C VAL A 15 -9.47 16.73 9.38
N SER A 16 -10.37 16.81 8.40
CA SER A 16 -10.86 15.59 7.72
C SER A 16 -11.13 15.72 6.22
N ASP A 17 -11.08 16.90 5.61
CA ASP A 17 -11.57 17.05 4.23
C ASP A 17 -10.53 17.55 3.21
N THR A 18 -9.23 17.29 3.40
CA THR A 18 -8.23 17.57 2.34
C THR A 18 -7.01 16.65 2.36
N LEU A 19 -7.21 15.34 2.59
CA LEU A 19 -6.28 14.37 2.01
C LEU A 19 -6.88 13.86 0.69
N PRO A 20 -6.09 13.78 -0.40
CA PRO A 20 -6.54 13.05 -1.58
C PRO A 20 -6.95 11.64 -1.15
N PRO A 21 -7.97 11.03 -1.80
CA PRO A 21 -8.28 9.63 -1.55
C PRO A 21 -6.98 8.83 -1.63
N ILE A 22 -6.70 8.01 -0.62
CA ILE A 22 -5.59 7.06 -0.71
C ILE A 22 -6.01 6.09 -1.81
N HIS A 23 -5.58 6.37 -3.04
CA HIS A 23 -5.84 5.52 -4.18
C HIS A 23 -4.97 4.29 -4.00
N PHE A 24 -5.61 3.18 -3.66
CA PHE A 24 -4.96 1.88 -3.65
C PHE A 24 -4.52 1.53 -5.08
N GLU A 25 -3.24 1.29 -5.26
CA GLU A 25 -2.68 0.74 -6.48
C GLU A 25 -2.22 -0.69 -6.21
N PRO A 26 -2.80 -1.71 -6.88
CA PRO A 26 -2.34 -3.08 -6.76
C PRO A 26 -0.87 -3.21 -7.18
N GLN A 27 -0.04 -3.66 -6.25
CA GLN A 27 1.40 -3.84 -6.45
C GLN A 27 1.84 -5.21 -5.96
N VAL A 28 2.89 -5.76 -6.57
CA VAL A 28 3.47 -7.06 -6.22
C VAL A 28 4.98 -6.93 -6.06
N ALA A 29 5.55 -7.73 -5.17
CA ALA A 29 6.98 -7.75 -4.88
C ALA A 29 7.52 -9.18 -4.88
N PHE A 30 8.69 -9.34 -5.50
CA PHE A 30 9.45 -10.59 -5.54
C PHE A 30 10.89 -10.28 -5.15
N LEU A 31 11.48 -11.11 -4.28
CA LEU A 31 12.88 -11.00 -3.90
C LEU A 31 13.65 -12.20 -4.44
N CYS A 32 14.55 -11.92 -5.36
CA CYS A 32 15.42 -12.90 -5.98
C CYS A 32 16.79 -12.84 -5.31
N SER A 33 17.07 -13.78 -4.40
CA SER A 33 18.38 -13.90 -3.74
C SER A 33 18.93 -15.32 -3.93
N GLU A 34 20.23 -15.46 -4.15
CA GLU A 34 20.86 -16.76 -4.33
C GLU A 34 20.79 -17.57 -3.03
N GLY A 35 20.35 -18.83 -3.13
CA GLY A 35 20.24 -19.73 -1.99
C GLY A 35 19.08 -19.45 -1.02
N GLN A 36 18.23 -18.45 -1.29
CA GLN A 36 17.07 -18.13 -0.46
C GLN A 36 15.80 -17.98 -1.31
N SER A 37 14.73 -18.67 -0.90
CA SER A 37 13.41 -18.54 -1.51
C SER A 37 12.50 -17.71 -0.63
N PHE A 38 12.12 -16.53 -1.09
CA PHE A 38 11.13 -15.69 -0.43
C PHE A 38 9.76 -15.90 -1.04
N HIS A 39 8.72 -15.92 -0.22
CA HIS A 39 7.35 -15.89 -0.73
C HIS A 39 7.06 -14.52 -1.35
N PRO A 40 6.37 -14.47 -2.50
CA PRO A 40 5.90 -13.22 -3.07
C PRO A 40 4.99 -12.47 -2.12
N GLN A 41 4.98 -11.15 -2.25
CA GLN A 41 4.07 -10.28 -1.52
C GLN A 41 3.24 -9.44 -2.47
N TYR A 42 2.03 -9.08 -2.03
CA TYR A 42 1.15 -8.16 -2.73
C TYR A 42 0.62 -7.10 -1.76
N MET A 43 0.35 -5.90 -2.28
CA MET A 43 -0.32 -4.85 -1.52
C MET A 43 -1.81 -5.15 -1.44
N SER A 44 -2.38 -5.24 -0.24
CA SER A 44 -3.82 -5.36 -0.03
C SER A 44 -4.52 -4.01 -0.21
N ASP A 45 -5.84 -4.03 -0.39
CA ASP A 45 -6.71 -2.83 -0.45
C ASP A 45 -6.57 -1.90 0.77
N GLN A 46 -6.18 -2.44 1.93
CA GLN A 46 -5.83 -1.72 3.15
C GLN A 46 -4.44 -1.07 3.12
N GLY A 47 -3.70 -1.17 2.02
CA GLY A 47 -2.34 -0.68 1.88
C GLY A 47 -1.31 -1.47 2.71
N ARG A 48 -1.56 -2.75 2.99
CA ARG A 48 -0.65 -3.62 3.74
C ARG A 48 -0.01 -4.65 2.83
N TRP A 49 1.29 -4.85 2.98
CA TRP A 49 1.99 -5.96 2.33
C TRP A 49 1.53 -7.28 2.93
N THR A 50 1.06 -8.18 2.07
CA THR A 50 0.55 -9.50 2.42
C THR A 50 1.36 -10.56 1.70
N THR A 51 1.80 -11.58 2.44
CA THR A 51 2.52 -12.73 1.89
C THR A 51 1.55 -13.69 1.21
N ASP A 52 1.94 -14.26 0.06
CA ASP A 52 1.23 -15.36 -0.59
C ASP A 52 1.92 -16.70 -0.22
N PRO A 53 1.48 -17.38 0.85
CA PRO A 53 2.09 -18.63 1.30
C PRO A 53 1.84 -19.78 0.32
N GLU A 54 0.79 -19.69 -0.50
CA GLU A 54 0.41 -20.73 -1.47
C GLU A 54 1.21 -20.64 -2.77
N SER A 55 2.00 -19.57 -2.95
CA SER A 55 2.85 -19.43 -4.13
C SER A 55 4.00 -20.43 -4.12
N LYS A 56 4.00 -21.33 -5.11
CA LYS A 56 5.12 -22.24 -5.39
C LYS A 56 6.31 -21.55 -6.09
N VAL A 57 6.14 -20.29 -6.47
CA VAL A 57 7.13 -19.48 -7.16
C VAL A 57 7.63 -18.39 -6.20
N SER A 58 8.94 -18.30 -6.02
CA SER A 58 9.59 -17.36 -5.09
C SER A 58 10.16 -16.11 -5.78
N CYS A 59 10.58 -16.24 -7.04
CA CYS A 59 11.23 -15.18 -7.80
C CYS A 59 10.77 -15.25 -9.26
N LEU A 60 9.84 -14.37 -9.63
CA LEU A 60 9.42 -14.18 -11.02
C LEU A 60 10.26 -13.08 -11.66
N LYS A 61 10.90 -13.39 -12.80
CA LYS A 61 11.73 -12.44 -13.57
C LYS A 61 11.09 -12.04 -14.89
N ASP A 62 10.31 -12.94 -15.49
CA ASP A 62 9.66 -12.70 -16.77
C ASP A 62 8.42 -11.83 -16.63
N LYS A 63 8.31 -10.82 -17.50
CA LYS A 63 7.21 -9.84 -17.48
C LYS A 63 5.84 -10.50 -17.58
N VAL A 64 5.71 -11.55 -18.38
CA VAL A 64 4.44 -12.27 -18.59
C VAL A 64 4.05 -13.05 -17.33
N ASP A 65 5.02 -13.65 -16.64
CA ASP A 65 4.79 -14.38 -15.39
C ASP A 65 4.41 -13.42 -14.26
N VAL A 66 5.11 -12.29 -14.15
CA VAL A 66 4.75 -11.21 -13.22
C VAL A 66 3.32 -10.74 -13.49
N LEU A 67 2.95 -10.48 -14.75
CA LEU A 67 1.59 -10.07 -15.11
C LEU A 67 0.54 -11.13 -14.76
N THR A 68 0.87 -12.41 -14.96
CA THR A 68 0.00 -13.53 -14.61
C THR A 68 -0.20 -13.60 -13.10
N TYR A 69 0.86 -13.35 -12.32
CA TYR A 69 0.77 -13.27 -10.87
C TYR A 69 -0.07 -12.07 -10.41
N CYS A 70 0.11 -10.88 -11.00
CA CYS A 70 -0.74 -9.73 -10.73
C CYS A 70 -2.23 -10.07 -10.91
N LYS A 71 -2.58 -10.71 -12.05
CA LYS A 71 -3.96 -11.15 -12.31
C LYS A 71 -4.49 -12.15 -11.29
N LYS A 72 -3.64 -13.04 -10.76
CA LYS A 72 -4.00 -13.98 -9.68
C LYS A 72 -4.37 -13.21 -8.41
N VAL A 73 -3.48 -12.34 -7.93
CA VAL A 73 -3.68 -11.64 -6.65
C VAL A 73 -4.78 -10.58 -6.73
N SER A 74 -4.98 -9.92 -7.87
CA SER A 74 -6.08 -8.95 -8.03
C SER A 74 -7.47 -9.57 -7.93
N ARG A 75 -7.62 -10.90 -8.11
CA ARG A 75 -8.89 -11.61 -7.91
C ARG A 75 -9.12 -12.08 -6.48
N LEU A 76 -8.14 -11.93 -5.60
CA LEU A 76 -8.23 -12.28 -4.18
C LEU A 76 -8.81 -11.14 -3.31
N HIS A 77 -9.23 -10.05 -3.95
CA HIS A 77 -9.85 -8.87 -3.34
C HIS A 77 -11.30 -8.74 -3.81
#